data_AF-A0A699ZHI2-F1
#
_entry.id   AF-A0A699ZHI2-F1
#
_cell.length_a   1.000
_cell.length_b   1.000
_cell.length_c   1.000
_cell.angle_alpha   90.00
_cell.angle_beta   90.00
_cell.angle_gamma   90.00
#
_symmetry.space_group_name_H-M   'P 1'
#
loop_
_entity.id
_entity.type
_entity.pdbx_description
1 polymer ?
#
loop_
_entity_poly.entity_id
_entity_poly.type
_entity_poly.pdbx_seq_one_letter_code
_entity_poly.pdbx_strand_id
1 'polypeptide(L)'
;MQLKVQEMEQQLYIMRKESQQADVSRQLTAHEQELNYERLQQELDSCIAQLLDEQAIAVNELHISELQHQVQQMRDMEQQRHEEHLAQVAELTATCTRLRREQALQEEEKEQLLKSERLKMSAELRSMAEALQEARCAVLRTLDVGSHSDPGNRYAGQNQDFLVVTEMYNAGHGLLGDKSACYAGKALARNLLTSSLRNKHIGRMAPQDVMEAVKVVTEMYNAGHGLLGDKSACYAGKALARNLLTSSLRNKHIGRMAPQDVMEAVKAAFAKASQAANAVYSLPPKTVDYLASPGSRCLVQYTLQDSQASVKHYRTAKGHEKLLECGTTATTVVLQGGVLCLANVGDSLAVLGVDQGPGQGLSGHFITCRHFGLNPEEAERIRQQHATTTEVLEDYIPLGHP
;
A
#
# COMPACT_ATOMS: atom_id res chain seq x y z
N MET A 1 93.69 -144.49 -72.55
CA MET A 1 92.25 -144.39 -72.19
C MET A 1 92.02 -143.55 -70.95
N GLN A 2 92.71 -143.79 -69.83
CA GLN A 2 92.58 -142.97 -68.60
C GLN A 2 92.80 -141.46 -68.84
N LEU A 3 93.78 -141.06 -69.67
CA LEU A 3 93.99 -139.64 -69.98
C LEU A 3 92.80 -138.94 -70.67
N LYS A 4 92.04 -139.66 -71.51
CA LYS A 4 90.89 -139.11 -72.24
C LYS A 4 89.66 -138.92 -71.35
N VAL A 5 89.53 -139.73 -70.29
CA VAL A 5 88.45 -139.57 -69.30
C VAL A 5 88.70 -138.33 -68.44
N GLN A 6 89.96 -138.07 -68.07
CA GLN A 6 90.35 -136.89 -67.30
C GLN A 6 90.13 -135.57 -68.07
N GLU A 7 90.44 -135.54 -69.37
CA GLU A 7 90.15 -134.37 -70.22
C GLU A 7 88.65 -134.06 -70.32
N MET A 8 87.80 -135.09 -70.43
CA MET A 8 86.35 -134.90 -70.50
C MET A 8 85.76 -134.38 -69.19
N GLU A 9 86.22 -134.89 -68.04
CA GLU A 9 85.78 -134.39 -66.72
C GLU A 9 86.17 -132.91 -66.52
N GLN A 10 87.34 -132.52 -67.03
CA GLN A 10 87.81 -131.13 -66.96
C GLN A 10 86.99 -130.20 -67.86
N GLN A 11 86.60 -130.64 -69.06
CA GLN A 11 85.71 -129.88 -69.93
C GLN A 11 84.29 -129.72 -69.35
N LEU A 12 83.75 -130.76 -68.72
CA LEU A 12 82.44 -130.70 -68.05
C LEU A 12 82.44 -129.76 -66.84
N TYR A 13 83.55 -129.67 -66.10
CA TYR A 13 83.70 -128.72 -65.00
C TYR A 13 83.76 -127.27 -65.50
N ILE A 14 84.46 -127.01 -66.59
CA ILE A 14 84.54 -125.68 -67.21
C ILE A 14 83.15 -125.24 -67.71
N MET A 15 82.44 -126.12 -68.43
CA MET A 15 81.08 -125.82 -68.90
C MET A 15 80.09 -125.53 -67.77
N ARG A 16 80.17 -126.24 -66.63
CA ARG A 16 79.31 -125.97 -65.47
C ARG A 16 79.61 -124.61 -64.83
N LYS A 17 80.88 -124.20 -64.79
CA LYS A 17 81.27 -122.88 -64.25
C LYS A 17 80.83 -121.73 -65.16
N GLU A 18 80.96 -121.89 -66.46
CA GLU A 18 80.55 -120.86 -67.44
C GLU A 18 79.02 -120.67 -67.45
N SER A 19 78.25 -121.76 -67.28
CA SER A 19 76.79 -121.68 -67.15
C SER A 19 76.33 -120.95 -65.88
N GLN A 20 76.99 -121.14 -64.73
CA GLN A 20 76.66 -120.42 -63.50
C GLN A 20 77.03 -118.94 -63.56
N GLN A 21 78.08 -118.58 -64.30
CA GLN A 21 78.52 -117.20 -64.46
C GLN A 21 77.59 -116.39 -65.39
N ALA A 22 76.96 -117.05 -66.37
CA ALA A 22 76.00 -116.41 -67.27
C ALA A 22 74.68 -116.01 -66.58
N ASP A 23 74.21 -116.78 -65.59
CA ASP A 23 72.97 -116.47 -64.86
C ASP A 23 73.13 -115.32 -63.86
N VAL A 24 74.30 -115.19 -63.22
CA VAL A 24 74.60 -114.09 -62.29
C VAL A 24 74.71 -112.74 -63.03
N SER A 25 75.30 -112.72 -64.23
CA SER A 25 75.41 -111.48 -65.02
C SER A 25 74.06 -110.92 -65.49
N ARG A 26 73.04 -111.77 -65.72
CA ARG A 26 71.69 -111.30 -66.12
C ARG A 26 70.90 -110.71 -64.94
N GLN A 27 71.11 -111.20 -63.72
CA GLN A 27 70.44 -110.67 -62.53
C GLN A 27 71.00 -109.30 -62.09
N LEU A 28 72.31 -109.06 -62.29
CA LEU A 28 72.95 -107.78 -61.97
C LEU A 28 72.52 -106.64 -62.92
N THR A 29 72.30 -106.92 -64.21
CA THR A 29 71.89 -105.90 -65.19
C THR A 29 70.45 -105.42 -64.99
N ALA A 30 69.55 -106.28 -64.49
CA ALA A 30 68.17 -105.89 -64.19
C ALA A 30 68.09 -104.97 -62.95
N HIS A 31 68.91 -105.22 -61.92
CA HIS A 31 68.89 -104.45 -60.69
C HIS A 31 69.51 -103.04 -60.83
N GLU A 32 70.52 -102.88 -61.70
CA GLU A 32 71.10 -101.55 -62.00
C GLU A 32 70.14 -100.63 -62.77
N GLN A 33 69.22 -101.17 -63.57
CA GLN A 33 68.22 -100.36 -64.28
C GLN A 33 67.11 -99.85 -63.35
N GLU A 34 66.69 -100.64 -62.37
CA GLU A 34 65.71 -100.23 -61.34
C GLU A 34 66.26 -99.09 -60.45
N LEU A 35 67.52 -99.22 -60.00
CA LEU A 35 68.17 -98.22 -59.16
C LEU A 35 68.38 -96.86 -59.87
N ASN A 36 68.62 -96.88 -61.19
CA ASN A 36 68.73 -95.63 -61.96
C ASN A 36 67.37 -94.94 -62.15
N TYR A 37 66.27 -95.70 -62.25
CA TYR A 37 64.94 -95.12 -62.39
C TYR A 37 64.46 -94.45 -61.10
N GLU A 38 64.69 -95.09 -59.94
CA GLU A 38 64.35 -94.50 -58.64
C GLU A 38 65.13 -93.21 -58.37
N ARG A 39 66.39 -93.14 -58.80
CA ARG A 39 67.23 -91.95 -58.61
C ARG A 39 66.76 -90.75 -59.44
N LEU A 40 66.37 -90.99 -60.70
CA LEU A 40 65.81 -89.95 -61.57
C LEU A 40 64.44 -89.45 -61.10
N GLN A 41 63.62 -90.34 -60.52
CA GLN A 41 62.33 -89.97 -59.94
C GLN A 41 62.51 -89.02 -58.74
N GLN A 42 63.47 -89.33 -57.85
CA GLN A 42 63.77 -88.48 -56.69
C GLN A 42 64.32 -87.10 -57.08
N GLU A 43 65.16 -87.02 -58.12
CA GLU A 43 65.66 -85.73 -58.60
C GLU A 43 64.54 -84.87 -59.23
N LEU A 44 63.60 -85.49 -59.94
CA LEU A 44 62.46 -84.78 -60.52
C LEU A 44 61.52 -84.23 -59.43
N ASP A 45 61.21 -85.04 -58.41
CA ASP A 45 60.34 -84.64 -57.30
C ASP A 45 60.98 -83.51 -56.48
N SER A 46 62.31 -83.53 -56.30
CA SER A 46 63.04 -82.44 -55.63
C SER A 46 62.99 -81.13 -56.43
N CYS A 47 63.01 -81.19 -57.76
CA CYS A 47 63.00 -80.01 -58.63
C CYS A 47 61.59 -79.36 -58.67
N ILE A 48 60.53 -80.18 -58.66
CA ILE A 48 59.15 -79.70 -58.58
C ILE A 48 58.87 -79.02 -57.24
N ALA A 49 59.40 -79.57 -56.13
CA ALA A 49 59.24 -78.96 -54.81
C ALA A 49 59.89 -77.56 -54.72
N GLN A 50 61.10 -77.38 -55.29
CA GLN A 50 61.78 -76.08 -55.30
C GLN A 50 61.04 -75.02 -56.12
N LEU A 51 60.49 -75.38 -57.28
CA LEU A 51 59.74 -74.45 -58.13
C LEU A 51 58.42 -74.00 -57.49
N LEU A 52 57.76 -74.85 -56.70
CA LEU A 52 56.53 -74.51 -56.00
C LEU A 52 56.78 -73.58 -54.80
N ASP A 53 57.89 -73.76 -54.08
CA ASP A 53 58.28 -72.87 -52.98
C ASP A 53 58.68 -71.46 -53.50
N GLU A 54 59.39 -71.37 -54.62
CA GLU A 54 59.77 -70.07 -55.21
C GLU A 54 58.57 -69.28 -55.74
N GLN A 55 57.55 -69.94 -56.31
CA GLN A 55 56.31 -69.27 -56.72
C GLN A 55 55.43 -68.83 -55.54
N ALA A 56 55.39 -69.61 -54.45
CA ALA A 56 54.61 -69.27 -53.26
C ALA A 56 55.16 -68.04 -52.51
N ILE A 57 56.48 -67.82 -52.54
CA ILE A 57 57.12 -66.66 -51.91
C ILE A 57 56.86 -65.38 -52.71
N ALA A 58 56.97 -65.43 -54.04
CA ALA A 58 56.79 -64.25 -54.90
C ALA A 58 55.34 -63.70 -54.90
N VAL A 59 54.33 -64.58 -54.81
CA VAL A 59 52.91 -64.16 -54.77
C VAL A 59 52.53 -63.57 -53.41
N ASN A 60 53.11 -64.09 -52.31
CA ASN A 60 52.82 -63.59 -50.96
C ASN A 60 53.44 -62.22 -50.69
N GLU A 61 54.65 -61.95 -51.17
CA GLU A 61 55.30 -60.64 -50.94
C GLU A 61 54.58 -59.48 -51.64
N LEU A 62 54.06 -59.73 -52.85
CA LEU A 62 53.34 -58.71 -53.61
C LEU A 62 51.98 -58.37 -52.96
N HIS A 63 51.26 -59.40 -52.49
CA HIS A 63 49.96 -59.22 -51.84
C HIS A 63 50.07 -58.55 -50.46
N ILE A 64 51.13 -58.84 -49.70
CA ILE A 64 51.41 -58.19 -48.41
C ILE A 64 51.73 -56.71 -48.60
N SER A 65 52.54 -56.36 -49.60
CA SER A 65 52.88 -54.97 -49.90
C SER A 65 51.63 -54.15 -50.29
N GLU A 66 50.75 -54.73 -51.10
CA GLU A 66 49.52 -54.08 -51.55
C GLU A 66 48.51 -53.89 -50.39
N LEU A 67 48.37 -54.88 -49.52
CA LEU A 67 47.57 -54.77 -48.29
C LEU A 67 48.14 -53.75 -47.30
N GLN A 68 49.46 -53.71 -47.13
CA GLN A 68 50.12 -52.72 -46.28
C GLN A 68 49.89 -51.30 -46.81
N HIS A 69 49.92 -51.11 -48.13
CA HIS A 69 49.62 -49.83 -48.74
C HIS A 69 48.16 -49.41 -48.53
N GLN A 70 47.20 -50.33 -48.71
CA GLN A 70 45.78 -50.05 -48.45
C GLN A 70 45.50 -49.73 -46.99
N VAL A 71 46.11 -50.46 -46.05
CA VAL A 71 45.98 -50.19 -44.61
C VAL A 71 46.57 -48.83 -44.25
N GLN A 72 47.70 -48.45 -44.86
CA GLN A 72 48.28 -47.14 -44.64
C GLN A 72 47.39 -46.02 -45.20
N GLN A 73 46.84 -46.17 -46.40
CA GLN A 73 45.88 -45.22 -46.96
C GLN A 73 44.62 -45.07 -46.10
N MET A 74 44.09 -46.17 -45.55
CA MET A 74 42.96 -46.10 -44.62
C MET A 74 43.31 -45.37 -43.32
N ARG A 75 44.50 -45.62 -42.77
CA ARG A 75 44.98 -44.90 -41.56
C ARG A 75 45.13 -43.41 -41.82
N ASP A 76 45.71 -43.04 -42.95
CA ASP A 76 45.90 -41.64 -43.31
C ASP A 76 44.54 -40.92 -43.49
N MET A 77 43.56 -41.59 -44.13
CA MET A 77 42.20 -41.06 -44.23
C MET A 77 41.48 -40.96 -42.88
N GLU A 78 41.64 -41.95 -41.99
CA GLU A 78 41.05 -41.91 -40.65
C GLU A 78 41.68 -40.82 -39.79
N GLN A 79 42.99 -40.64 -39.89
CA GLN A 79 43.70 -39.58 -39.19
C GLN A 79 43.25 -38.21 -39.69
N GLN A 80 43.13 -38.03 -41.01
CA GLN A 80 42.60 -36.78 -41.58
C GLN A 80 41.17 -36.50 -41.11
N ARG A 81 40.28 -37.51 -41.11
CA ARG A 81 38.91 -37.36 -40.57
C ARG A 81 38.92 -37.02 -39.09
N HIS A 82 39.82 -37.60 -38.31
CA HIS A 82 39.94 -37.32 -36.88
C HIS A 82 40.37 -35.86 -36.64
N GLU A 83 41.35 -35.37 -37.41
CA GLU A 83 41.80 -33.98 -37.36
C GLU A 83 40.69 -33.00 -37.76
N GLU A 84 39.92 -33.30 -38.82
CA GLU A 84 38.75 -32.50 -39.22
C GLU A 84 37.66 -32.48 -38.13
N HIS A 85 37.38 -33.61 -37.49
CA HIS A 85 36.44 -33.67 -36.38
C HIS A 85 36.92 -32.89 -35.16
N LEU A 86 38.21 -32.95 -34.82
CA LEU A 86 38.79 -32.16 -33.72
C LEU A 86 38.69 -30.66 -34.01
N ALA A 87 38.91 -30.23 -35.25
CA ALA A 87 38.74 -28.84 -35.67
C ALA A 87 37.28 -28.37 -35.53
N GLN A 88 36.31 -29.19 -35.97
CA GLN A 88 34.88 -28.89 -35.81
C GLN A 88 34.45 -28.82 -34.34
N VAL A 89 34.95 -29.74 -33.50
CA VAL A 89 34.68 -29.73 -32.06
C VAL A 89 35.26 -28.48 -31.39
N ALA A 90 36.46 -28.05 -31.78
CA ALA A 90 37.06 -26.82 -31.28
C ALA A 90 36.22 -25.58 -31.67
N GLU A 91 35.75 -25.51 -32.92
CA GLU A 91 34.91 -24.41 -33.40
C GLU A 91 33.54 -24.36 -32.70
N LEU A 92 32.89 -25.50 -32.52
CA LEU A 92 31.64 -25.62 -31.78
C LEU A 92 31.82 -25.23 -30.30
N THR A 93 32.94 -25.61 -29.70
CA THR A 93 33.27 -25.25 -28.31
C THR A 93 33.50 -23.75 -28.17
N ALA A 94 34.22 -23.13 -29.11
CA ALA A 94 34.40 -21.68 -29.13
C ALA A 94 33.07 -20.95 -29.30
N THR A 95 32.20 -21.43 -30.20
CA THR A 95 30.87 -20.86 -30.44
C THR A 95 29.97 -20.98 -29.21
N CYS A 96 29.92 -22.15 -28.55
CA CYS A 96 29.17 -22.33 -27.31
C CYS A 96 29.68 -21.40 -26.20
N THR A 97 31.00 -21.21 -26.11
CA THR A 97 31.60 -20.32 -25.10
C THR A 97 31.23 -18.86 -25.35
N ARG A 98 31.22 -18.42 -26.62
CA ARG A 98 30.79 -17.07 -27.00
C ARG A 98 29.31 -16.84 -26.65
N LEU A 99 28.43 -17.78 -27.04
CA LEU A 99 26.99 -17.67 -26.76
C LEU A 99 26.69 -17.64 -25.26
N ARG A 100 27.40 -18.44 -24.44
CA ARG A 100 27.27 -18.40 -22.98
C ARG A 100 27.69 -17.05 -22.38
N ARG A 101 28.76 -16.43 -22.91
CA ARG A 101 29.19 -15.08 -22.48
C ARG A 101 28.16 -14.02 -22.85
N GLU A 102 27.62 -14.08 -24.07
CA GLU A 102 26.56 -13.16 -24.52
C GLU A 102 25.29 -13.31 -23.67
N GLN A 103 24.87 -14.54 -23.36
CA GLN A 103 23.74 -14.77 -22.46
C GLN A 103 23.99 -14.23 -21.04
N ALA A 104 25.18 -14.45 -20.49
CA ALA A 104 25.53 -13.93 -19.16
C ALA A 104 25.49 -12.39 -19.11
N LEU A 105 25.98 -11.72 -20.16
CA LEU A 105 25.93 -10.25 -20.27
C LEU A 105 24.48 -9.75 -20.37
N GLN A 106 23.62 -10.42 -21.15
CA GLN A 106 22.20 -10.05 -21.25
C GLN A 106 21.45 -10.24 -19.92
N GLU A 107 21.78 -11.29 -19.16
CA GLU A 107 21.20 -11.51 -17.83
C GLU A 107 21.64 -10.42 -16.85
N GLU A 108 22.92 -10.01 -16.88
CA GLU A 108 23.44 -8.93 -16.05
C GLU A 108 22.77 -7.58 -16.37
N GLU A 109 22.63 -7.24 -17.65
CA GLU A 109 21.92 -6.02 -18.09
C GLU A 109 20.46 -6.02 -17.63
N LYS A 110 19.78 -7.17 -17.73
CA LYS A 110 18.39 -7.32 -17.26
C LYS A 110 18.28 -7.16 -15.75
N GLU A 111 19.22 -7.70 -14.99
CA GLU A 111 19.24 -7.56 -13.53
C GLU A 111 19.50 -6.10 -13.11
N GLN A 112 20.42 -5.40 -13.80
CA GLN A 112 20.67 -3.98 -13.58
C GLN A 112 19.44 -3.11 -13.88
N LEU A 113 18.72 -3.40 -14.97
CA LEU A 113 17.48 -2.70 -15.33
C LEU A 113 16.39 -2.91 -14.26
N LEU A 114 16.16 -4.15 -13.82
CA LEU A 114 15.21 -4.48 -12.77
C LEU A 114 15.57 -3.80 -11.43
N LYS A 115 16.85 -3.72 -11.09
CA LYS A 115 17.32 -3.02 -9.88
C LYS A 115 17.05 -1.51 -9.98
N SER A 116 17.26 -0.90 -11.15
CA SER A 116 16.95 0.50 -11.41
C SER A 116 15.44 0.79 -11.28
N GLU A 117 14.58 -0.05 -11.86
CA GLU A 117 13.12 0.09 -11.75
C GLU A 117 12.62 -0.07 -10.30
N ARG A 118 13.18 -1.02 -9.54
CA ARG A 118 12.86 -1.19 -8.11
C ARG A 118 13.24 0.04 -7.30
N LEU A 119 14.37 0.67 -7.59
CA LEU A 119 14.80 1.90 -6.91
C LEU A 119 13.87 3.07 -7.25
N LYS A 120 13.45 3.22 -8.52
CA LYS A 120 12.47 4.23 -8.94
C LYS A 120 11.13 4.06 -8.22
N MET A 121 10.56 2.85 -8.25
CA MET A 121 9.32 2.55 -7.51
C MET A 121 9.47 2.78 -6.01
N SER A 122 10.61 2.44 -5.40
CA SER A 122 10.84 2.69 -3.98
C SER A 122 10.87 4.18 -3.64
N ALA A 123 11.44 5.02 -4.52
CA ALA A 123 11.47 6.47 -4.35
C ALA A 123 10.07 7.09 -4.49
N GLU A 124 9.29 6.66 -5.49
CA GLU A 124 7.91 7.09 -5.69
C GLU A 124 7.02 6.71 -4.50
N LEU A 125 7.15 5.48 -3.99
CA LEU A 125 6.41 5.03 -2.80
C LEU A 125 6.76 5.83 -1.55
N ARG A 126 8.04 6.20 -1.35
CA ARG A 126 8.44 7.07 -0.23
C ARG A 126 7.86 8.47 -0.38
N SER A 127 7.94 9.07 -1.57
CA SER A 127 7.35 10.38 -1.85
C SER A 127 5.83 10.39 -1.62
N MET A 128 5.13 9.34 -2.06
CA MET A 128 3.70 9.18 -1.78
C MET A 128 3.42 9.04 -0.28
N ALA A 129 4.23 8.27 0.45
CA ALA A 129 4.08 8.10 1.89
C ALA A 129 4.29 9.41 2.66
N GLU A 130 5.29 10.20 2.28
CA GLU A 130 5.56 11.53 2.84
C GLU A 130 4.40 12.49 2.57
N ALA A 131 3.92 12.58 1.32
CA ALA A 131 2.76 13.39 0.97
C ALA A 131 1.49 12.98 1.74
N LEU A 132 1.29 11.67 1.94
CA LEU A 132 0.15 11.14 2.70
C LEU A 132 0.28 11.44 4.20
N GLN A 133 1.50 11.41 4.75
CA GLN A 133 1.78 11.78 6.12
C GLN A 133 1.60 13.29 6.35
N GLU A 134 2.05 14.13 5.42
CA GLU A 134 1.85 15.58 5.45
C GLU A 134 0.36 15.93 5.35
N ALA A 135 -0.37 15.31 4.42
CA ALA A 135 -1.82 15.44 4.32
C ALA A 135 -2.51 14.97 5.61
N ARG A 136 -2.07 13.85 6.21
CA ARG A 136 -2.60 13.37 7.49
C ARG A 136 -2.32 14.35 8.63
N CYS A 137 -1.12 14.92 8.71
CA CYS A 137 -0.79 15.94 9.70
C CYS A 137 -1.61 17.22 9.50
N ALA A 138 -1.87 17.63 8.25
CA ALA A 138 -2.72 18.77 7.93
C ALA A 138 -4.19 18.52 8.31
N VAL A 139 -4.72 17.32 8.03
CA VAL A 139 -6.09 16.90 8.39
C VAL A 139 -6.26 16.70 9.89
N LEU A 140 -5.20 16.26 10.58
CA LEU A 140 -5.19 16.04 12.04
C LEU A 140 -4.71 17.26 12.84
N ARG A 141 -4.60 18.45 12.25
CA ARG A 141 -4.57 19.70 13.04
C ARG A 141 -5.93 19.85 13.72
N THR A 142 -6.09 19.15 14.83
CA THR A 142 -7.17 19.33 15.76
C THR A 142 -7.16 20.79 16.16
N LEU A 143 -8.23 21.52 15.86
CA LEU A 143 -8.48 22.82 16.48
C LEU A 143 -8.26 22.66 17.99
N ASP A 144 -7.32 23.42 18.54
CA ASP A 144 -7.08 23.46 19.98
C ASP A 144 -8.10 24.43 20.58
N VAL A 145 -9.10 23.89 21.27
CA VAL A 145 -10.21 24.68 21.82
C VAL A 145 -10.11 24.67 23.34
N GLY A 146 -9.74 25.82 23.89
CA GLY A 146 -9.87 26.12 25.31
C GLY A 146 -11.22 26.79 25.59
N SER A 147 -11.87 26.41 26.68
CA SER A 147 -13.08 27.10 27.14
C SER A 147 -13.09 27.26 28.65
N HIS A 148 -13.69 28.35 29.12
CA HIS A 148 -13.82 28.65 30.54
C HIS A 148 -15.10 29.45 30.77
N SER A 149 -15.85 29.08 31.81
CA SER A 149 -17.02 29.82 32.27
C SER A 149 -17.05 29.73 33.80
N ASP A 150 -17.13 30.89 34.45
CA ASP A 150 -17.06 31.02 35.90
C ASP A 150 -18.15 32.02 36.37
N PRO A 151 -18.84 31.76 37.49
CA PRO A 151 -19.84 32.67 38.03
C PRO A 151 -19.28 34.04 38.46
N GLY A 152 -17.97 34.14 38.68
CA GLY A 152 -17.30 35.32 39.20
C GLY A 152 -17.91 35.78 40.53
N ASN A 153 -18.05 37.10 40.68
CA ASN A 153 -18.65 37.72 41.87
C ASN A 153 -20.18 37.90 41.76
N ARG A 154 -20.83 37.34 40.73
CA ARG A 154 -22.26 37.54 40.47
C ARG A 154 -23.11 36.47 41.19
N TYR A 155 -24.36 36.83 41.48
CA TYR A 155 -25.43 35.91 41.92
C TYR A 155 -25.06 34.91 43.04
N ALA A 156 -24.25 35.32 44.01
CA ALA A 156 -23.74 34.43 45.08
C ALA A 156 -23.10 33.13 44.56
N GLY A 157 -22.36 33.20 43.45
CA GLY A 157 -21.69 32.05 42.86
C GLY A 157 -22.56 31.21 41.92
N GLN A 158 -23.79 31.67 41.60
CA GLN A 158 -24.58 31.04 40.55
C GLN A 158 -24.06 31.45 39.18
N ASN A 159 -23.68 30.44 38.39
CA ASN A 159 -23.27 30.65 37.01
C ASN A 159 -24.50 30.64 36.11
N GLN A 160 -24.85 31.79 35.54
CA GLN A 160 -25.92 31.92 34.55
C GLN A 160 -25.40 31.85 33.12
N ASP A 161 -24.08 31.74 32.93
CA ASP A 161 -23.49 31.54 31.64
C ASP A 161 -23.51 30.04 31.29
N PHE A 162 -23.80 29.74 30.04
CA PHE A 162 -23.76 28.37 29.54
C PHE A 162 -22.88 28.32 28.29
N LEU A 163 -21.88 27.44 28.35
CA LEU A 163 -20.93 27.21 27.27
C LEU A 163 -21.05 25.79 26.73
N VAL A 164 -21.09 25.65 25.41
CA VAL A 164 -21.05 24.36 24.72
C VAL A 164 -19.94 24.39 23.69
N VAL A 165 -19.00 23.46 23.82
CA VAL A 165 -18.06 23.10 22.75
C VAL A 165 -18.45 21.72 22.25
N THR A 166 -18.74 21.58 20.97
CA THR A 166 -18.91 20.27 20.34
C THR A 166 -17.99 20.16 19.15
N GLU A 167 -17.20 19.08 19.12
CA GLU A 167 -16.44 18.68 17.95
C GLU A 167 -17.14 17.49 17.29
N MET A 168 -17.37 17.59 15.98
CA MET A 168 -17.85 16.46 15.20
C MET A 168 -16.95 16.21 14.02
N TYR A 169 -16.72 14.93 13.74
CA TYR A 169 -16.11 14.47 12.51
C TYR A 169 -17.20 13.93 11.61
N ASN A 170 -17.47 14.61 10.49
CA ASN A 170 -18.34 14.02 9.49
C ASN A 170 -17.59 12.88 8.79
N ALA A 171 -18.09 11.65 8.89
CA ALA A 171 -17.65 10.57 8.01
C ALA A 171 -18.25 10.86 6.64
N GLY A 172 -17.48 11.51 5.76
CA GLY A 172 -17.92 11.87 4.42
C GLY A 172 -18.54 10.68 3.66
N HIS A 173 -19.63 10.97 2.95
CA HIS A 173 -20.26 10.21 1.87
C HIS A 173 -19.96 8.70 1.77
N GLY A 174 -20.95 7.94 2.24
CA GLY A 174 -21.35 6.60 1.79
C GLY A 174 -20.40 5.79 0.91
N LEU A 175 -19.74 4.81 1.54
CA LEU A 175 -19.59 3.45 0.96
C LEU A 175 -19.55 2.34 2.03
N LEU A 176 -19.49 2.68 3.33
CA LEU A 176 -19.53 1.70 4.41
C LEU A 176 -20.42 2.22 5.54
N GLY A 177 -21.59 1.60 5.71
CA GLY A 177 -22.63 2.03 6.64
C GLY A 177 -22.21 2.11 8.12
N ASP A 178 -22.98 2.93 8.85
CA ASP A 178 -23.30 3.10 10.28
C ASP A 178 -22.47 2.50 11.45
N LYS A 179 -21.35 1.80 11.25
CA LYS A 179 -20.52 1.27 12.36
C LYS A 179 -19.04 1.64 12.30
N SER A 180 -18.65 2.56 11.40
CA SER A 180 -17.24 2.69 10.99
C SER A 180 -16.55 4.01 11.38
N ALA A 181 -17.24 5.00 11.94
CA ALA A 181 -16.66 6.33 12.16
C ALA A 181 -15.44 6.33 13.13
N CYS A 182 -15.38 5.39 14.08
CA CYS A 182 -14.22 5.22 14.96
C CYS A 182 -13.06 4.41 14.31
N TYR A 183 -13.33 3.73 13.19
CA TYR A 183 -12.36 2.89 12.47
C TYR A 183 -11.84 3.50 11.16
N ALA A 184 -12.37 4.66 10.73
CA ALA A 184 -12.03 5.28 9.45
C ALA A 184 -10.52 5.56 9.30
N GLY A 185 -9.82 5.98 10.35
CA GLY A 185 -8.37 6.20 10.30
C GLY A 185 -7.53 4.94 10.08
N LYS A 186 -7.96 3.79 10.61
CA LYS A 186 -7.28 2.49 10.40
C LYS A 186 -7.73 1.78 9.13
N ALA A 187 -9.00 1.90 8.75
CA ALA A 187 -9.56 1.27 7.56
C ALA A 187 -9.17 2.00 6.26
N LEU A 188 -9.02 3.33 6.26
CA LEU A 188 -8.55 4.08 5.09
C LEU A 188 -7.08 3.75 4.78
N ALA A 189 -6.23 3.66 5.82
CA ALA A 189 -4.84 3.22 5.67
C ALA A 189 -4.74 1.76 5.16
N ARG A 190 -5.58 0.85 5.67
CA ARG A 190 -5.60 -0.55 5.24
C ARG A 190 -6.15 -0.72 3.82
N ASN A 191 -7.21 0.00 3.47
CA ASN A 191 -7.86 -0.12 2.17
C ASN A 191 -7.08 0.58 1.05
N LEU A 192 -6.43 1.73 1.28
CA LEU A 192 -5.54 2.36 0.29
C LEU A 192 -4.34 1.46 -0.05
N LEU A 193 -3.84 0.70 0.92
CA LEU A 193 -2.78 -0.30 0.72
C LEU A 193 -3.25 -1.54 -0.05
N THR A 194 -4.51 -1.95 0.05
CA THR A 194 -5.03 -3.15 -0.63
C THR A 194 -5.81 -2.91 -1.92
N SER A 195 -6.41 -1.73 -2.14
CA SER A 195 -7.28 -1.46 -3.30
C SER A 195 -6.55 -0.84 -4.50
N SER A 196 -5.37 -0.23 -4.28
CA SER A 196 -4.47 0.23 -5.36
C SER A 196 -4.03 -0.93 -6.27
N LEU A 197 -4.07 -2.17 -5.76
CA LEU A 197 -3.69 -3.38 -6.53
C LEU A 197 -4.83 -3.99 -7.38
N ARG A 198 -6.09 -3.54 -7.30
CA ARG A 198 -7.20 -4.22 -8.01
C ARG A 198 -8.16 -3.39 -8.85
N ASN A 199 -8.26 -2.06 -8.69
CA ASN A 199 -9.26 -1.29 -9.45
C ASN A 199 -8.66 -0.10 -10.20
N LYS A 200 -8.62 -0.22 -11.54
CA LYS A 200 -8.22 0.80 -12.53
C LYS A 200 -9.08 2.08 -12.55
N HIS A 201 -9.99 2.30 -11.59
CA HIS A 201 -10.94 3.41 -11.59
C HIS A 201 -10.87 4.35 -10.37
N ILE A 202 -9.97 4.10 -9.40
CA ILE A 202 -9.75 5.01 -8.25
C ILE A 202 -8.69 6.09 -8.56
N GLY A 203 -8.16 6.15 -9.78
CA GLY A 203 -7.17 7.15 -10.21
C GLY A 203 -7.72 8.55 -10.51
N ARG A 204 -8.91 8.92 -10.00
CA ARG A 204 -9.57 10.21 -10.30
C ARG A 204 -10.20 10.92 -9.11
N MET A 205 -9.98 10.50 -7.88
CA MET A 205 -10.29 11.38 -6.74
C MET A 205 -9.05 12.21 -6.43
N ALA A 206 -9.16 13.52 -6.58
CA ALA A 206 -8.09 14.42 -6.19
C ALA A 206 -7.84 14.26 -4.68
N PRO A 207 -6.58 14.30 -4.20
CA PRO A 207 -6.28 14.27 -2.76
C PRO A 207 -7.08 15.29 -1.93
N GLN A 208 -7.49 16.39 -2.57
CA GLN A 208 -8.34 17.44 -2.03
C GLN A 208 -9.72 16.93 -1.56
N ASP A 209 -10.30 15.93 -2.23
CA ASP A 209 -11.63 15.39 -1.92
C ASP A 209 -11.63 14.39 -0.74
N VAL A 210 -10.47 13.80 -0.42
CA VAL A 210 -10.32 12.88 0.73
C VAL A 210 -9.95 13.63 2.01
N MET A 211 -9.47 14.87 1.89
CA MET A 211 -8.97 15.70 2.99
C MET A 211 -10.02 16.54 3.73
N GLU A 212 -11.23 16.69 3.20
CA GLU A 212 -12.31 17.41 3.91
C GLU A 212 -12.97 16.50 4.97
N ALA A 213 -12.18 16.04 5.95
CA ALA A 213 -12.75 15.63 7.23
C ALA A 213 -13.34 16.89 7.86
N VAL A 214 -14.64 17.04 7.69
CA VAL A 214 -15.41 18.17 8.18
C VAL A 214 -15.42 18.14 9.71
N LYS A 215 -14.48 18.85 10.34
CA LYS A 215 -14.54 19.20 11.76
C LYS A 215 -15.55 20.34 11.89
N VAL A 216 -16.72 20.06 12.47
CA VAL A 216 -17.63 21.11 12.94
C VAL A 216 -17.25 21.37 14.38
N VAL A 217 -16.66 22.53 14.65
CA VAL A 217 -16.56 23.06 16.01
C VAL A 217 -17.70 24.01 16.19
N THR A 218 -18.57 23.71 17.15
CA THR A 218 -19.58 24.64 17.60
C THR A 218 -19.24 25.12 18.99
N GLU A 219 -18.87 26.40 19.10
CA GLU A 219 -18.75 27.08 20.38
C GLU A 219 -19.96 27.99 20.55
N MET A 220 -20.63 27.87 21.69
CA MET A 220 -21.78 28.68 22.04
C MET A 220 -21.56 29.32 23.38
N TYR A 221 -21.83 30.61 23.46
CA TYR A 221 -21.86 31.35 24.71
C TYR A 221 -23.25 31.96 24.89
N ASN A 222 -23.90 31.57 25.98
CA ASN A 222 -25.23 32.03 26.34
C ASN A 222 -25.18 32.71 27.70
N ALA A 223 -25.37 34.03 27.75
CA ALA A 223 -25.46 34.76 29.01
C ALA A 223 -26.91 34.81 29.48
N GLY A 224 -27.24 33.99 30.48
CA GLY A 224 -28.53 34.01 31.13
C GLY A 224 -28.76 35.28 31.95
N HIS A 225 -30.00 35.72 32.04
CA HIS A 225 -30.41 36.81 32.93
C HIS A 225 -31.75 36.53 33.58
N GLY A 226 -32.02 37.20 34.70
CA GLY A 226 -33.22 37.00 35.51
C GLY A 226 -33.09 35.84 36.49
N LEU A 227 -34.18 35.54 37.19
CA LEU A 227 -34.23 34.53 38.25
C LEU A 227 -33.88 33.11 37.77
N LEU A 228 -34.23 32.78 36.53
CA LEU A 228 -33.97 31.46 35.92
C LEU A 228 -33.09 31.56 34.66
N GLY A 229 -32.20 32.57 34.62
CA GLY A 229 -31.32 32.82 33.49
C GLY A 229 -30.44 31.61 33.13
N ASP A 230 -29.92 30.91 34.14
CA ASP A 230 -29.14 29.68 34.00
C ASP A 230 -29.91 28.58 33.23
N LYS A 231 -31.19 28.40 33.54
CA LYS A 231 -32.04 27.39 32.89
C LYS A 231 -32.32 27.76 31.44
N SER A 232 -32.65 29.03 31.20
CA SER A 232 -32.86 29.55 29.85
C SER A 232 -31.61 29.40 28.98
N ALA A 233 -30.44 29.79 29.50
CA ALA A 233 -29.15 29.63 28.82
C ALA A 233 -28.82 28.17 28.52
N CYS A 234 -29.02 27.28 29.50
CA CYS A 234 -28.79 25.85 29.34
C CYS A 234 -29.72 25.21 28.30
N TYR A 235 -31.02 25.52 28.35
CA TYR A 235 -32.01 24.95 27.43
C TYR A 235 -31.80 25.46 26.01
N ALA A 236 -31.55 26.77 25.86
CA ALA A 236 -31.20 27.36 24.57
C ALA A 236 -29.95 26.72 24.00
N GLY A 237 -28.86 26.61 24.78
CA GLY A 237 -27.58 26.10 24.29
C GLY A 237 -27.65 24.64 23.87
N LYS A 238 -28.32 23.80 24.67
CA LYS A 238 -28.54 22.37 24.30
C LYS A 238 -29.38 22.24 23.03
N ALA A 239 -30.45 23.03 22.90
CA ALA A 239 -31.29 23.00 21.72
C ALA A 239 -30.55 23.53 20.48
N LEU A 240 -29.80 24.62 20.62
CA LEU A 240 -29.02 25.23 19.55
C LEU A 240 -27.96 24.24 19.05
N ALA A 241 -27.18 23.65 19.96
CA ALA A 241 -26.18 22.64 19.63
C ALA A 241 -26.84 21.48 18.90
N ARG A 242 -27.84 20.84 19.50
CA ARG A 242 -28.52 19.71 18.87
C ARG A 242 -28.99 20.03 17.44
N ASN A 243 -29.64 21.17 17.24
CA ASN A 243 -30.23 21.50 15.94
C ASN A 243 -29.16 21.86 14.89
N LEU A 244 -28.08 22.55 15.26
CA LEU A 244 -26.95 22.77 14.33
C LEU A 244 -26.31 21.43 13.95
N LEU A 245 -26.09 20.55 14.91
CA LEU A 245 -25.49 19.24 14.69
C LEU A 245 -26.40 18.27 13.92
N THR A 246 -27.71 18.49 13.86
CA THR A 246 -28.64 17.66 13.05
C THR A 246 -29.11 18.35 11.78
N SER A 247 -28.66 19.58 11.51
CA SER A 247 -29.05 20.36 10.34
C SER A 247 -28.31 19.91 9.06
N SER A 248 -28.64 20.57 7.94
CA SER A 248 -27.90 20.43 6.68
C SER A 248 -26.42 20.77 6.81
N LEU A 249 -26.02 21.59 7.80
CA LEU A 249 -24.63 21.97 8.08
C LEU A 249 -23.77 20.76 8.48
N ARG A 250 -24.36 19.72 9.08
CA ARG A 250 -23.62 18.49 9.41
C ARG A 250 -23.15 17.76 8.16
N ASN A 251 -24.02 17.64 7.16
CA ASN A 251 -23.82 16.73 6.03
C ASN A 251 -23.27 17.43 4.78
N LYS A 252 -23.26 18.75 4.76
CA LYS A 252 -22.78 19.56 3.62
C LYS A 252 -21.65 20.46 4.08
N HIS A 253 -20.62 20.59 3.25
CA HIS A 253 -19.53 21.54 3.47
C HIS A 253 -20.06 22.97 3.40
N ILE A 254 -19.94 23.79 4.45
CA ILE A 254 -20.42 25.19 4.45
C ILE A 254 -19.86 25.97 3.25
N GLY A 255 -18.57 25.82 2.92
CA GLY A 255 -17.97 26.47 1.75
C GLY A 255 -18.55 26.05 0.38
N ARG A 256 -19.38 25.00 0.33
CA ARG A 256 -20.08 24.53 -0.88
C ARG A 256 -21.59 24.80 -0.82
N MET A 257 -22.10 25.36 0.27
CA MET A 257 -23.50 25.74 0.41
C MET A 257 -23.71 27.17 -0.09
N ALA A 258 -24.91 27.46 -0.62
CA ALA A 258 -25.28 28.85 -0.86
C ALA A 258 -25.35 29.59 0.50
N PRO A 259 -24.88 30.85 0.60
CA PRO A 259 -24.91 31.61 1.86
C PRO A 259 -26.31 31.69 2.48
N GLN A 260 -27.35 31.78 1.64
CA GLN A 260 -28.74 31.77 2.08
C GLN A 260 -29.12 30.46 2.79
N ASP A 261 -28.69 29.30 2.28
CA ASP A 261 -28.99 28.00 2.89
C ASP A 261 -28.33 27.84 4.26
N VAL A 262 -27.09 28.34 4.39
CA VAL A 262 -26.38 28.37 5.67
C VAL A 262 -27.12 29.25 6.66
N MET A 263 -27.50 30.46 6.23
CA MET A 263 -28.25 31.40 7.06
C MET A 263 -29.59 30.82 7.52
N GLU A 264 -30.38 30.21 6.63
CA GLU A 264 -31.67 29.62 6.99
C GLU A 264 -31.51 28.42 7.95
N ALA A 265 -30.47 27.59 7.76
CA ALA A 265 -30.18 26.51 8.70
C ALA A 265 -29.85 27.03 10.11
N VAL A 266 -29.04 28.09 10.20
CA VAL A 266 -28.68 28.72 11.47
C VAL A 266 -29.88 29.43 12.11
N LYS A 267 -30.66 30.19 11.35
CA LYS A 267 -31.91 30.82 11.83
C LYS A 267 -32.88 29.77 12.40
N ALA A 268 -33.06 28.65 11.70
CA ALA A 268 -33.92 27.57 12.18
C ALA A 268 -33.42 27.00 13.52
N ALA A 269 -32.11 26.86 13.70
CA ALA A 269 -31.53 26.42 14.97
C ALA A 269 -31.76 27.45 16.10
N PHE A 270 -31.58 28.74 15.83
CA PHE A 270 -31.89 29.82 16.78
C PHE A 270 -33.37 29.89 17.15
N ALA A 271 -34.28 29.66 16.20
CA ALA A 271 -35.71 29.59 16.47
C ALA A 271 -36.05 28.45 17.46
N LYS A 272 -35.41 27.28 17.29
CA LYS A 272 -35.56 26.15 18.23
C LYS A 272 -34.93 26.44 19.59
N ALA A 273 -33.80 27.15 19.63
CA ALA A 273 -33.16 27.57 20.87
C ALA A 273 -34.04 28.56 21.65
N SER A 274 -34.62 29.55 20.97
CA SER A 274 -35.58 30.50 21.53
C SER A 274 -36.82 29.79 22.08
N GLN A 275 -37.39 28.85 21.33
CA GLN A 275 -38.51 28.03 21.82
C GLN A 275 -38.15 27.25 23.10
N ALA A 276 -36.93 26.67 23.16
CA ALA A 276 -36.47 25.92 24.33
C ALA A 276 -36.23 26.82 25.55
N ALA A 277 -35.68 28.03 25.37
CA ALA A 277 -35.56 29.01 26.44
C ALA A 277 -36.94 29.42 26.98
N ASN A 278 -37.89 29.69 26.08
CA ASN A 278 -39.24 30.10 26.45
C ASN A 278 -40.05 29.00 27.15
N ALA A 279 -39.69 27.72 26.96
CA ALA A 279 -40.32 26.61 27.68
C ALA A 279 -40.15 26.71 29.20
N VAL A 280 -39.14 27.44 29.69
CA VAL A 280 -38.94 27.72 31.13
C VAL A 280 -40.12 28.48 31.72
N TYR A 281 -40.77 29.38 30.96
CA TYR A 281 -41.99 30.08 31.42
C TYR A 281 -43.22 29.18 31.49
N SER A 282 -43.26 28.16 30.62
CA SER A 282 -44.38 27.22 30.54
C SER A 282 -44.35 26.26 31.72
N LEU A 283 -43.17 25.73 32.05
CA LEU A 283 -42.96 24.80 33.15
C LEU A 283 -41.84 25.27 34.09
N PRO A 284 -42.04 26.38 34.82
CA PRO A 284 -41.05 26.89 35.75
C PRO A 284 -40.90 25.93 36.95
N PRO A 285 -39.71 25.84 37.56
CA PRO A 285 -39.51 25.02 38.75
C PRO A 285 -40.37 25.53 39.91
N LYS A 286 -40.92 24.61 40.72
CA LYS A 286 -41.73 24.97 41.90
C LYS A 286 -40.94 25.78 42.93
N THR A 287 -39.65 25.50 43.05
CA THR A 287 -38.75 26.22 43.96
C THR A 287 -37.46 26.58 43.24
N VAL A 288 -36.86 27.70 43.66
CA VAL A 288 -35.53 28.14 43.20
C VAL A 288 -34.80 28.78 44.36
N ASP A 289 -33.50 28.51 44.47
CA ASP A 289 -32.65 29.24 45.41
C ASP A 289 -32.07 30.45 44.70
N TYR A 290 -32.23 31.63 45.26
CA TYR A 290 -31.75 32.87 44.65
C TYR A 290 -31.38 33.91 45.70
N LEU A 291 -30.74 35.00 45.26
CA LEU A 291 -30.35 36.08 46.15
C LEU A 291 -31.54 36.67 46.93
N ALA A 292 -31.36 36.86 48.23
CA ALA A 292 -32.33 37.59 49.06
C ALA A 292 -32.52 39.04 48.60
N SER A 293 -31.44 39.70 48.18
CA SER A 293 -31.42 41.08 47.68
C SER A 293 -30.22 41.31 46.74
N PRO A 294 -30.24 42.34 45.89
CA PRO A 294 -29.05 42.75 45.13
C PRO A 294 -27.85 42.95 46.07
N GLY A 295 -26.69 42.41 45.70
CA GLY A 295 -25.46 42.49 46.50
C GLY A 295 -25.35 41.49 47.66
N SER A 296 -26.41 40.74 47.98
CA SER A 296 -26.33 39.66 48.98
C SER A 296 -25.53 38.47 48.44
N ARG A 297 -24.81 37.78 49.34
CA ARG A 297 -24.22 36.46 49.08
C ARG A 297 -25.07 35.31 49.63
N CYS A 298 -26.18 35.62 50.30
CA CYS A 298 -27.05 34.64 50.91
C CYS A 298 -28.14 34.23 49.92
N LEU A 299 -28.18 32.92 49.61
CA LEU A 299 -29.26 32.31 48.86
C LEU A 299 -30.43 32.02 49.80
N VAL A 300 -31.64 32.35 49.35
CA VAL A 300 -32.88 32.00 50.01
C VAL A 300 -33.78 31.26 49.04
N GLN A 301 -34.58 30.34 49.57
CA GLN A 301 -35.51 29.58 48.75
C GLN A 301 -36.76 30.40 48.45
N TYR A 302 -37.04 30.51 47.17
CA TYR A 302 -38.21 31.12 46.56
C TYR A 302 -39.15 30.02 46.09
N THR A 303 -40.44 30.12 46.41
CA THR A 303 -41.47 29.16 45.97
C THR A 303 -42.41 29.85 44.98
N LEU A 304 -42.60 29.22 43.82
CA LEU A 304 -43.51 29.68 42.79
C LEU A 304 -44.92 29.76 43.37
N GLN A 305 -45.54 30.92 43.24
CA GLN A 305 -46.93 31.11 43.62
C GLN A 305 -47.79 30.95 42.36
N ASP A 306 -48.74 30.01 42.42
CA ASP A 306 -49.82 29.94 41.43
C ASP A 306 -50.80 31.08 41.72
N SER A 307 -50.45 32.28 41.24
CA SER A 307 -51.34 33.43 41.34
C SER A 307 -52.42 33.35 40.26
N GLN A 308 -53.64 33.79 40.57
CA GLN A 308 -54.69 34.00 39.57
C GLN A 308 -54.37 35.16 38.61
N ALA A 309 -53.32 35.94 38.87
CA ALA A 309 -52.85 36.99 37.99
C ALA A 309 -52.08 36.41 36.79
N SER A 310 -52.05 37.16 35.69
CA SER A 310 -51.39 36.77 34.44
C SER A 310 -49.87 36.60 34.56
N VAL A 311 -49.24 37.13 35.62
CA VAL A 311 -47.79 37.11 35.82
C VAL A 311 -47.43 36.20 36.99
N LYS A 312 -46.72 35.11 36.68
CA LYS A 312 -46.15 34.21 37.68
C LYS A 312 -45.03 34.91 38.46
N HIS A 313 -44.98 34.69 39.76
CA HIS A 313 -43.93 35.21 40.62
C HIS A 313 -43.54 34.16 41.67
N TYR A 314 -42.36 34.33 42.22
CA TYR A 314 -41.85 33.55 43.33
C TYR A 314 -41.90 34.36 44.61
N ARG A 315 -42.21 33.68 45.72
CA ARG A 315 -42.24 34.30 47.05
C ARG A 315 -41.44 33.46 48.05
N THR A 316 -40.71 34.13 48.95
CA THR A 316 -40.05 33.49 50.10
C THR A 316 -41.01 33.36 51.29
N ALA A 317 -40.66 32.56 52.30
CA ALA A 317 -41.40 32.49 53.56
C ALA A 317 -41.49 33.84 54.30
N LYS A 318 -40.55 34.77 54.05
CA LYS A 318 -40.52 36.12 54.62
C LYS A 318 -41.30 37.15 53.80
N GLY A 319 -41.94 36.74 52.70
CA GLY A 319 -42.76 37.62 51.86
C GLY A 319 -41.99 38.39 50.77
N HIS A 320 -40.68 38.17 50.58
CA HIS A 320 -39.96 38.75 49.44
C HIS A 320 -40.44 38.13 48.14
N GLU A 321 -40.67 38.96 47.12
CA GLU A 321 -41.18 38.56 45.82
C GLU A 321 -40.16 38.81 44.71
N LYS A 322 -40.16 37.92 43.72
CA LYS A 322 -39.43 38.05 42.47
C LYS A 322 -40.34 37.63 41.33
N LEU A 323 -40.39 38.43 40.26
CA LEU A 323 -41.11 38.04 39.06
C LEU A 323 -40.45 36.81 38.45
N LEU A 324 -41.24 35.96 37.80
CA LEU A 324 -40.69 34.96 36.89
C LEU A 324 -40.13 35.72 35.68
N GLU A 325 -38.84 36.00 35.72
CA GLU A 325 -38.08 36.60 34.64
C GLU A 325 -36.90 35.70 34.28
N CYS A 326 -36.77 35.42 32.99
CA CYS A 326 -35.60 34.73 32.47
C CYS A 326 -35.42 35.01 30.97
N GLY A 327 -34.17 35.12 30.57
CA GLY A 327 -33.80 35.17 29.17
C GLY A 327 -32.34 34.79 29.00
N THR A 328 -31.88 34.74 27.77
CA THR A 328 -30.49 34.45 27.44
C THR A 328 -30.10 35.14 26.14
N THR A 329 -28.86 35.60 26.06
CA THR A 329 -28.20 35.87 24.78
C THR A 329 -27.65 34.57 24.20
N ALA A 330 -27.21 34.61 22.94
CA ALA A 330 -26.50 33.50 22.31
C ALA A 330 -25.57 34.01 21.21
N THR A 331 -24.27 33.77 21.34
CA THR A 331 -23.29 33.87 20.24
C THR A 331 -22.85 32.46 19.88
N THR A 332 -22.80 32.13 18.59
CA THR A 332 -22.39 30.82 18.10
C THR A 332 -21.44 30.93 16.93
N VAL A 333 -20.39 30.11 16.97
CA VAL A 333 -19.44 29.94 15.88
C VAL A 333 -19.51 28.50 15.37
N VAL A 334 -19.64 28.34 14.05
CA VAL A 334 -19.54 27.06 13.34
C VAL A 334 -18.35 27.15 12.40
N LEU A 335 -17.26 26.46 12.74
CA LEU A 335 -16.08 26.36 11.88
C LEU A 335 -16.13 25.05 11.09
N GLN A 336 -16.01 25.13 9.77
CA GLN A 336 -16.08 23.97 8.89
C GLN A 336 -15.23 24.16 7.62
N GLY A 337 -14.19 23.34 7.46
CA GLY A 337 -13.35 23.34 6.26
C GLY A 337 -12.73 24.69 5.92
N GLY A 338 -12.21 25.37 6.94
CA GLY A 338 -11.61 26.70 6.81
C GLY A 338 -12.63 27.84 6.69
N VAL A 339 -13.94 27.55 6.66
CA VAL A 339 -15.00 28.56 6.63
C VAL A 339 -15.61 28.72 8.02
N LEU A 340 -15.66 29.96 8.49
CA LEU A 340 -16.27 30.34 9.75
C LEU A 340 -17.67 30.93 9.48
N CYS A 341 -18.69 30.32 10.07
CA CYS A 341 -20.04 30.86 10.13
C CYS A 341 -20.31 31.33 11.55
N LEU A 342 -20.83 32.55 11.68
CA LEU A 342 -21.13 33.16 12.97
C LEU A 342 -22.57 33.62 13.02
N ALA A 343 -23.21 33.45 14.17
CA ALA A 343 -24.51 34.05 14.47
C ALA A 343 -24.55 34.59 15.90
N ASN A 344 -25.22 35.71 16.08
CA ASN A 344 -25.33 36.41 17.35
C ASN A 344 -26.76 36.88 17.60
N VAL A 345 -27.23 36.69 18.83
CA VAL A 345 -28.46 37.28 19.36
C VAL A 345 -28.15 37.81 20.76
N GLY A 346 -28.14 39.13 20.91
CA GLY A 346 -27.84 39.80 22.17
C GLY A 346 -26.53 40.58 22.09
N ASP A 347 -25.90 40.81 23.22
CA ASP A 347 -24.77 41.73 23.34
C ASP A 347 -23.42 41.05 23.63
N SER A 348 -23.40 39.72 23.61
CA SER A 348 -22.20 38.90 23.57
C SER A 348 -21.38 39.18 22.31
N LEU A 349 -20.05 39.01 22.41
CA LEU A 349 -19.10 39.41 21.37
C LEU A 349 -18.21 38.24 20.96
N ALA A 350 -17.89 38.18 19.67
CA ALA A 350 -16.84 37.35 19.14
C ALA A 350 -15.75 38.23 18.49
N VAL A 351 -14.50 37.84 18.72
CA VAL A 351 -13.31 38.55 18.23
C VAL A 351 -12.43 37.55 17.49
N LEU A 352 -12.06 37.90 16.25
CA LEU A 352 -11.07 37.16 15.48
C LEU A 352 -9.68 37.72 15.77
N GLY A 353 -8.84 36.91 16.43
CA GLY A 353 -7.42 37.20 16.62
C GLY A 353 -6.60 36.72 15.42
N VAL A 354 -5.72 37.58 14.91
CA VAL A 354 -4.79 37.26 13.81
C VAL A 354 -3.36 37.49 14.28
N ASP A 355 -2.54 36.45 14.22
CA ASP A 355 -1.08 36.56 14.41
C ASP A 355 -0.47 37.22 13.17
N GLN A 356 0.15 38.37 13.38
CA GLN A 356 0.80 39.16 12.32
C GLN A 356 2.23 38.67 12.04
N GLY A 357 2.68 37.62 12.72
CA GLY A 357 3.98 36.99 12.55
C GLY A 357 5.02 37.43 13.59
N PRO A 358 6.25 36.90 13.49
CA PRO A 358 7.27 37.08 14.50
C PRO A 358 7.58 38.57 14.76
N GLY A 359 7.34 39.02 15.99
CA GLY A 359 7.62 40.38 16.43
C GLY A 359 6.55 41.43 16.08
N GLN A 360 5.47 41.06 15.38
CA GLN A 360 4.38 41.99 15.02
C GLN A 360 3.17 41.91 15.97
N GLY A 361 3.10 40.88 16.81
CA GLY A 361 2.06 40.72 17.82
C GLY A 361 0.74 40.19 17.25
N LEU A 362 -0.33 40.35 18.02
CA LEU A 362 -1.68 39.88 17.69
C LEU A 362 -2.59 41.08 17.37
N SER A 363 -3.32 41.04 16.26
CA SER A 363 -4.44 41.95 16.01
C SER A 363 -5.77 41.29 16.36
N GLY A 364 -6.75 42.08 16.79
CA GLY A 364 -8.09 41.60 17.11
C GLY A 364 -9.16 42.37 16.35
N HIS A 365 -10.13 41.65 15.77
CA HIS A 365 -11.23 42.24 15.01
C HIS A 365 -12.57 41.74 15.56
N PHE A 366 -13.48 42.64 15.93
CA PHE A 366 -14.85 42.25 16.27
C PHE A 366 -15.54 41.70 15.01
N ILE A 367 -16.11 40.51 15.13
CA ILE A 367 -16.84 39.83 14.04
C ILE A 367 -18.34 39.70 14.34
N THR A 368 -18.79 40.38 15.38
CA THR A 368 -20.19 40.54 15.81
C THR A 368 -20.47 42.01 16.12
N CYS A 369 -21.71 42.45 15.89
CA CYS A 369 -22.24 43.67 16.50
C CYS A 369 -23.07 43.32 17.74
N ARG A 370 -23.07 44.21 18.74
CA ARG A 370 -23.94 44.08 19.91
C ARG A 370 -25.36 44.48 19.55
N HIS A 371 -26.34 43.70 20.02
CA HIS A 371 -27.75 44.04 19.92
C HIS A 371 -28.20 44.68 21.24
N PHE A 372 -28.30 46.00 21.25
CA PHE A 372 -28.64 46.81 22.42
C PHE A 372 -29.35 48.08 21.97
N GLY A 373 -30.10 48.72 22.87
CA GLY A 373 -30.99 49.84 22.53
C GLY A 373 -30.29 51.06 21.91
N LEU A 374 -28.99 51.26 22.13
CA LEU A 374 -28.25 52.39 21.55
C LEU A 374 -27.68 52.08 20.15
N ASN A 375 -27.74 50.82 19.68
CA ASN A 375 -27.42 50.52 18.29
C ASN A 375 -28.49 51.16 17.40
N PRO A 376 -28.14 52.04 16.43
CA PRO A 376 -29.13 52.77 15.64
C PRO A 376 -30.16 51.87 14.94
N GLU A 377 -29.73 50.72 14.42
CA GLU A 377 -30.59 49.78 13.70
C GLU A 377 -31.58 49.09 14.66
N GLU A 378 -31.10 48.66 15.83
CA GLU A 378 -31.96 48.04 16.85
C GLU A 378 -32.89 49.07 17.51
N ALA A 379 -32.41 50.28 17.75
CA ALA A 379 -33.22 51.39 18.25
C ALA A 379 -34.39 51.67 17.32
N GLU A 380 -34.11 51.75 16.01
CA GLU A 380 -35.13 51.97 15.00
C GLU A 380 -36.10 50.80 14.91
N ARG A 381 -35.61 49.56 14.93
CA ARG A 381 -36.45 48.35 14.98
C ARG A 381 -37.39 48.37 16.19
N ILE A 382 -36.89 48.72 17.37
CA ILE A 382 -37.68 48.82 18.61
C ILE A 382 -38.75 49.92 18.49
N ARG A 383 -38.40 51.10 17.97
CA ARG A 383 -39.38 52.16 17.73
C ARG A 383 -40.48 51.70 16.76
N GLN A 384 -40.12 51.06 15.66
CA GLN A 384 -41.10 50.61 14.67
C GLN A 384 -42.06 49.54 15.21
N GLN A 385 -41.55 48.61 16.05
CA GLN A 385 -42.31 47.44 16.49
C GLN A 385 -42.96 47.61 17.87
N HIS A 386 -42.43 48.50 18.72
CA HIS A 386 -42.77 48.58 20.14
C HIS A 386 -42.87 50.01 20.69
N ALA A 387 -42.85 51.06 19.86
CA ALA A 387 -42.83 52.48 20.30
C ALA A 387 -43.92 52.89 21.30
N THR A 388 -45.08 52.22 21.32
CA THR A 388 -46.16 52.55 22.26
C THR A 388 -45.93 52.00 23.67
N THR A 389 -44.93 51.13 23.86
CA THR A 389 -44.73 50.35 25.09
C THR A 389 -43.30 50.38 25.62
N THR A 390 -42.34 50.90 24.85
CA THR A 390 -40.91 50.87 25.20
C THR A 390 -40.25 52.20 24.86
N GLU A 391 -39.58 52.80 25.84
CA GLU A 391 -38.71 53.95 25.65
C GLU A 391 -37.24 53.48 25.69
N VAL A 392 -36.45 53.81 24.67
CA VAL A 392 -35.01 53.61 24.71
C VAL A 392 -34.43 54.78 25.48
N LEU A 393 -34.13 54.56 26.75
CA LEU A 393 -33.43 55.55 27.57
C LEU A 393 -31.97 55.56 27.14
N GLU A 394 -31.45 56.74 26.77
CA GLU A 394 -30.01 56.94 26.71
C GLU A 394 -29.43 56.61 28.09
N ASP A 395 -28.33 55.86 28.15
CA ASP A 395 -27.71 55.51 29.42
C ASP A 395 -27.57 56.78 30.27
N TYR A 396 -28.18 56.74 31.46
CA TYR A 396 -27.86 57.68 32.52
C TYR A 396 -26.43 57.36 32.93
N ILE A 397 -25.44 57.91 32.21
CA ILE A 397 -24.11 58.10 32.75
C ILE A 397 -24.36 58.99 33.96
N PRO A 398 -24.13 58.54 35.20
CA PRO A 398 -24.08 59.46 36.32
C PRO A 398 -22.89 60.37 36.01
N LEU A 399 -23.15 61.53 35.41
CA LEU A 399 -22.22 62.65 35.37
C LEU A 399 -22.09 63.12 36.81
N GLY A 400 -21.24 62.43 37.56
CA GLY A 400 -21.16 62.60 39.00
C GLY A 400 -20.05 61.75 39.61
N HIS A 401 -18.80 62.02 39.24
CA HIS A 401 -17.84 62.60 40.18
C HIS A 401 -16.55 63.02 39.43
N PRO A 402 -16.12 64.30 39.54
CA PRO A 402 -14.75 64.70 39.23
C PRO A 402 -13.73 64.09 40.19
#